data_AF-A0A8S3A440-F1
#
_entry.id   AF-A0A8S3A440-F1
#
_cell.length_a   1.000
_cell.length_b   1.000
_cell.length_c   1.000
_cell.angle_alpha   90.00
_cell.angle_beta   90.00
_cell.angle_gamma   90.00
#
_symmetry.space_group_name_H-M   'P 1'
#
loop_
_entity.id
_entity.type
_entity.pdbx_description
1 polymer ?
#
loop_
_entity_poly.entity_id
_entity_poly.type
_entity_poly.pdbx_seq_one_letter_code
_entity_poly.pdbx_strand_id
1 'polypeptide(L)'
;MAHIFERFVIFQILFEGTAITFCPAPEKLVEYLSIVKPTQASVVPRVLNKVYDTIMNEVNKSAIKQFLVRQALREQLPFLSRFVFRKVRTLFG
;
A
#
# COMPACT_ATOMS: atom_id res chain seq x y z
N MET A 1 -16.81 -8.10 13.78
CA MET A 1 -16.33 -8.86 12.60
C MET A 1 -14.85 -8.65 12.29
N ALA A 2 -14.27 -7.45 12.47
CA ALA A 2 -12.82 -7.25 12.25
C ALA A 2 -11.90 -8.15 13.13
N HIS A 3 -12.31 -8.45 14.36
CA HIS A 3 -11.49 -9.25 15.29
C HIS A 3 -11.33 -10.73 14.92
N ILE A 4 -12.33 -11.37 14.29
CA ILE A 4 -12.17 -12.78 13.87
C ILE A 4 -11.27 -12.88 12.63
N PHE A 5 -11.38 -11.89 11.74
CA PHE A 5 -10.55 -11.77 10.54
C PHE A 5 -9.07 -11.57 10.91
N GLU A 6 -8.79 -10.69 11.87
CA GLU A 6 -7.44 -10.45 12.37
C GLU A 6 -6.81 -11.72 12.95
N ARG A 7 -7.55 -12.48 13.76
CA ARG A 7 -7.07 -13.76 14.30
C ARG A 7 -6.77 -14.76 13.20
N PHE A 8 -7.64 -14.88 12.21
CA PHE A 8 -7.44 -15.79 11.08
C PHE A 8 -6.15 -15.47 10.29
N VAL A 9 -5.92 -14.19 10.00
CA VAL A 9 -4.72 -13.73 9.28
C VAL A 9 -3.46 -13.99 10.10
N ILE A 10 -3.49 -13.72 11.42
CA ILE A 10 -2.34 -14.00 12.30
C ILE A 10 -2.01 -15.50 12.30
N PHE A 11 -3.03 -16.38 12.40
CA PHE A 11 -2.80 -17.81 12.33
C PHE A 11 -2.16 -18.23 11.00
N GLN A 12 -2.68 -17.73 9.88
CA GLN A 12 -2.12 -18.03 8.56
C GLN A 12 -0.63 -17.63 8.47
N ILE A 13 -0.29 -16.42 8.91
CA ILE A 13 1.10 -15.93 8.88
C ILE A 13 2.00 -16.73 9.84
N LEU A 14 1.48 -17.15 11.01
CA LEU A 14 2.19 -18.03 11.93
C LEU A 14 2.51 -19.40 11.29
N PHE A 15 1.59 -19.96 10.50
CA PHE A 15 1.83 -21.23 9.80
C PHE A 15 2.88 -21.10 8.68
N GLU A 16 2.97 -19.94 8.04
CA GLU A 16 3.99 -19.66 7.01
C GLU A 16 5.38 -19.30 7.61
N GLY A 17 5.46 -19.04 8.92
CA GLY A 17 6.72 -18.70 9.60
C GLY A 17 7.24 -17.29 9.30
N THR A 18 6.36 -16.38 8.88
CA THR A 18 6.70 -15.02 8.43
C THR A 18 6.67 -14.00 9.57
N ALA A 19 7.39 -12.89 9.41
CA ALA A 19 7.39 -11.80 10.39
C ALA A 19 6.08 -11.01 10.35
N ILE A 20 5.50 -10.77 11.53
CA ILE A 20 4.26 -9.98 11.69
C ILE A 20 4.61 -8.57 12.14
N THR A 21 4.10 -7.57 11.44
CA THR A 21 4.21 -6.16 11.81
C THR A 21 2.84 -5.55 12.02
N PHE A 22 2.62 -4.94 13.18
CA PHE A 22 1.36 -4.26 13.51
C PHE A 22 1.45 -2.77 13.23
N CYS A 23 0.38 -2.21 12.67
CA CYS A 23 0.24 -0.76 12.50
C CYS A 23 -0.52 -0.19 13.72
N PRO A 24 0.07 0.75 14.48
CA PRO A 24 -0.55 1.25 15.72
C PRO A 24 -1.78 2.13 15.48
N ALA A 25 -1.92 2.73 14.30
CA ALA A 25 -3.05 3.57 13.95
C ALA A 25 -3.40 3.43 12.45
N PRO A 26 -4.69 3.30 12.09
CA PRO A 26 -5.12 3.15 10.70
C PRO A 26 -4.83 4.39 9.83
N GLU A 27 -4.56 5.54 10.45
CA GLU A 27 -4.18 6.77 9.77
C GLU A 27 -2.75 6.71 9.21
N LYS A 28 -1.84 6.05 9.93
CA LYS A 28 -0.44 5.90 9.52
C LYS A 28 -0.21 4.70 8.58
N LEU A 29 -1.28 4.03 8.17
CA LEU A 29 -1.20 2.79 7.40
C LEU A 29 -0.44 2.96 6.08
N VAL A 30 -0.60 4.10 5.38
CA VAL A 30 0.11 4.39 4.12
C VAL A 30 1.62 4.55 4.35
N GLU A 31 2.01 5.19 5.45
CA GLU A 31 3.41 5.40 5.84
C GLU A 31 4.07 4.06 6.21
N TYR A 32 3.40 3.26 7.06
CA TYR A 32 3.89 1.95 7.48
C TYR A 32 3.97 0.95 6.31
N LEU A 33 3.01 0.95 5.38
CA LEU A 33 3.09 0.13 4.17
C LEU A 33 4.32 0.46 3.33
N SER A 34 4.72 1.74 3.27
CA SER A 34 5.88 2.20 2.50
C SER A 34 7.21 1.79 3.13
N ILE A 35 7.24 1.64 4.46
CA ILE A 35 8.40 1.20 5.25
C ILE A 35 8.53 -0.32 5.20
N VAL A 36 7.46 -1.03 5.55
CA VAL A 36 7.47 -2.49 5.74
C VAL A 36 7.53 -3.24 4.41
N LYS A 37 6.87 -2.73 3.36
CA LYS A 37 6.77 -3.39 2.03
C LYS A 37 6.45 -4.88 2.14
N PRO A 38 5.28 -5.23 2.70
CA PRO A 38 4.92 -6.62 2.94
C PRO A 38 4.83 -7.41 1.63
N THR A 39 5.31 -8.65 1.65
CA THR A 39 5.17 -9.60 0.53
C THR A 39 3.74 -10.08 0.38
N GLN A 40 3.02 -10.20 1.49
CA GLN A 40 1.61 -10.56 1.56
C GLN A 40 0.92 -9.60 2.54
N ALA A 41 -0.17 -8.97 2.11
CA ALA A 41 -0.95 -8.05 2.94
C ALA A 41 -2.43 -8.45 2.88
N SER A 42 -2.97 -8.88 4.02
CA SER A 42 -4.41 -9.15 4.15
C SER A 42 -5.09 -7.92 4.74
N VAL A 43 -5.91 -7.24 3.94
CA VAL A 43 -6.59 -6.00 4.33
C VAL A 43 -8.06 -6.02 3.94
N VAL A 44 -8.88 -5.33 4.72
CA VAL A 44 -10.30 -5.15 4.44
C VAL A 44 -10.47 -4.17 3.26
N PRO A 45 -11.44 -4.37 2.34
CA PRO A 45 -11.64 -3.49 1.17
C PRO A 45 -11.75 -2.00 1.50
N ARG A 46 -12.36 -1.65 2.65
CA ARG A 46 -12.48 -0.26 3.10
C ARG A 46 -11.12 0.42 3.35
N VAL A 47 -10.12 -0.35 3.79
CA VAL A 47 -8.75 0.13 3.99
C VAL A 47 -8.07 0.39 2.64
N LEU A 48 -8.24 -0.55 1.69
CA LEU A 48 -7.68 -0.42 0.33
C LEU A 48 -8.23 0.83 -0.37
N ASN A 49 -9.53 1.09 -0.26
CA ASN A 49 -10.15 2.29 -0.82
C ASN A 49 -9.54 3.58 -0.24
N LYS A 50 -9.32 3.63 1.08
CA LYS A 50 -8.71 4.79 1.73
C LYS A 50 -7.27 5.03 1.25
N VAL A 51 -6.49 3.98 1.08
CA VAL A 51 -5.12 4.06 0.53
C VAL A 51 -5.17 4.56 -0.92
N TYR A 52 -6.07 4.02 -1.73
CA TYR A 52 -6.28 4.44 -3.12
C TYR A 52 -6.66 5.93 -3.21
N ASP A 53 -7.63 6.38 -2.42
CA ASP A 53 -8.09 7.78 -2.40
C ASP A 53 -6.94 8.73 -2.03
N THR A 54 -6.11 8.35 -1.06
CA THR A 54 -4.93 9.12 -0.63
C THR A 54 -3.93 9.27 -1.78
N ILE A 55 -3.63 8.19 -2.49
CA ILE A 55 -2.72 8.20 -3.64
C ILE A 55 -3.31 9.04 -4.77
N MET A 56 -4.59 8.84 -5.09
CA MET A 56 -5.25 9.54 -6.19
C MET A 56 -5.34 11.06 -5.94
N ASN A 57 -5.57 11.47 -4.68
CA ASN A 57 -5.55 12.88 -4.30
C ASN A 57 -4.17 13.53 -4.51
N GLU A 58 -3.07 12.84 -4.17
CA GLU A 58 -1.71 13.34 -4.43
C GLU A 58 -1.37 13.39 -5.92
N VAL A 59 -1.87 12.42 -6.69
CA VAL A 59 -1.67 12.36 -8.14
C VAL A 59 -2.42 13.48 -8.84
N ASN A 60 -3.65 13.80 -8.39
CA ASN A 60 -4.48 14.85 -8.97
C ASN A 60 -3.92 16.28 -8.82
N LYS A 61 -2.94 16.49 -7.93
CA LYS A 61 -2.27 17.79 -7.77
C LYS A 61 -1.38 18.18 -8.96
N SER A 62 -1.00 17.26 -9.84
CA SER A 62 -0.13 17.56 -10.97
C SER A 62 -0.48 16.74 -12.20
N ALA A 63 -0.71 17.42 -13.33
CA ALA A 63 -1.01 16.79 -14.62
C ALA A 63 0.10 15.80 -15.07
N ILE A 64 1.36 16.07 -14.72
CA ILE A 64 2.49 15.19 -15.00
C ILE A 64 2.40 13.90 -14.17
N LYS A 65 2.01 14.00 -12.89
CA LYS A 65 1.80 12.81 -12.02
C LYS A 65 0.63 11.98 -12.52
N GLN A 66 -0.49 12.61 -12.90
CA GLN A 66 -1.65 11.90 -13.47
C GLN A 66 -1.27 11.14 -14.74
N PHE A 67 -0.48 11.75 -15.63
CA PHE A 67 -0.03 11.09 -16.85
C PHE A 67 0.82 9.85 -16.57
N LEU A 68 1.80 9.97 -15.66
CA LEU A 68 2.67 8.84 -15.26
C LEU A 68 1.89 7.71 -14.58
N VAL A 69 0.94 8.03 -13.70
CA VAL A 69 0.13 7.02 -13.02
C VAL A 69 -0.82 6.33 -13.99
N ARG A 70 -1.48 7.08 -14.89
CA ARG A 70 -2.34 6.50 -15.94
C ARG A 70 -1.54 5.57 -16.85
N GLN A 71 -0.33 5.95 -17.22
CA GLN A 71 0.55 5.11 -18.04
C GLN A 71 0.98 3.85 -17.27
N ALA A 72 1.33 3.96 -15.98
CA ALA A 72 1.71 2.82 -15.15
C ALA A 72 0.55 1.83 -14.90
N LEU A 73 -0.67 2.35 -14.71
CA LEU A 73 -1.87 1.52 -14.54
C LEU A 73 -2.26 0.79 -15.84
N ARG A 74 -1.99 1.40 -17.00
CA ARG A 74 -2.29 0.81 -18.31
C ARG A 74 -1.41 -0.39 -18.64
N GLU A 75 -0.17 -0.41 -18.18
CA GLU A 75 0.77 -1.49 -18.52
C GLU A 75 0.76 -2.68 -17.56
N GLN A 76 -0.04 -2.67 -16.47
CA GLN A 76 -0.07 -3.75 -15.47
C GLN A 76 1.34 -4.20 -14.99
N LEU A 77 2.35 -3.32 -15.00
CA LEU A 77 3.73 -3.70 -14.69
C LEU A 77 3.98 -3.62 -13.17
N PRO A 78 4.06 -4.75 -12.43
CA PRO A 78 4.41 -4.74 -11.01
C PRO A 78 5.83 -4.18 -10.78
N PHE A 79 6.70 -4.27 -11.79
CA PHE A 79 8.08 -3.76 -11.76
C PHE A 79 8.16 -2.22 -11.73
N LEU A 80 7.31 -1.52 -12.48
CA LEU A 80 7.34 -0.06 -12.54
C LEU A 80 6.78 0.60 -11.28
N SER A 81 5.86 -0.04 -10.57
CA SER A 81 5.39 0.44 -9.26
C SER A 81 6.57 0.69 -8.30
N ARG A 82 7.57 -0.19 -8.32
CA ARG A 82 8.80 -0.07 -7.52
C ARG A 82 9.65 1.15 -7.92
N PHE A 83 9.65 1.52 -9.19
CA PHE A 83 10.35 2.71 -9.70
C PHE A 83 9.58 4.01 -9.44
N VAL A 84 8.25 4.00 -9.58
CA VAL A 84 7.39 5.13 -9.21
C VAL A 84 7.52 5.42 -7.72
N PHE A 85 7.45 4.40 -6.85
CA PHE A 85 7.68 4.57 -5.41
C PHE A 85 9.10 5.06 -5.08
N ARG A 86 10.12 4.63 -5.83
CA ARG A 86 11.52 5.08 -5.62
C ARG A 86 11.74 6.53 -6.05
N LYS A 87 11.05 6.99 -7.09
CA LYS A 87 11.14 8.38 -7.61
C LYS A 87 10.23 9.36 -6.87
N VAL A 88 9.13 8.86 -6.30
CA VAL A 88 8.30 9.62 -5.34
C VAL A 88 9.07 9.86 -4.02
N ARG A 89 9.86 8.89 -3.56
CA ARG A 89 10.76 9.06 -2.39
C ARG A 89 11.80 10.16 -2.55
N THR A 90 12.25 10.49 -3.76
CA THR A 90 13.20 11.60 -3.98
C THR A 90 12.53 12.98 -4.00
N LEU A 91 11.20 13.05 -3.92
CA LEU A 91 10.42 14.30 -3.92
C LEU A 91 9.66 14.55 -2.62
N PHE A 92 9.57 13.53 -1.75
CA PHE A 92 9.29 13.70 -0.33
C PHE A 92 10.63 13.65 0.39
N GLY A 93 11.19 14.82 0.68
CA GLY A 93 12.31 14.95 1.63
C GLY A 93 11.95 14.38 3.00
#